data_AF-A0A929WW69-F1
#
_entry.id   AF-A0A929WW69-F1
#
_cell.length_a   1.000
_cell.length_b   1.000
_cell.length_c   1.000
_cell.angle_alpha   90.00
_cell.angle_beta   90.00
_cell.angle_gamma   90.00
#
_symmetry.space_group_name_H-M   'P 1'
#
loop_
_entity.id
_entity.type
_entity.pdbx_description
1 polymer ?
#
loop_
_entity_poly.entity_id
_entity_poly.type
_entity_poly.pdbx_seq_one_letter_code
_entity_poly.pdbx_strand_id
1 'polypeptide(L)'
;MADPSTYRPRTGDIPTSPGVYRFSDPDGRVIYVGKAKNLRNRLTNYFQDLANLHPRTQQMVTTASAVQWTVVRSEVEALTLEFTWIKEFNPRFNVMFKDDKSYPYLAV
;
A
#
# COMPACT_ATOMS: atom_id res chain seq x y z
N MET A 1 13.74 8.94 -12.16
CA MET A 1 12.77 7.96 -11.61
C MET A 1 13.49 7.13 -10.59
N ALA A 2 12.85 6.84 -9.46
CA ALA A 2 13.39 5.85 -8.53
C ALA A 2 13.28 4.46 -9.17
N ASP A 3 14.28 3.62 -8.92
CA ASP A 3 14.25 2.22 -9.34
C ASP A 3 13.67 1.36 -8.20
N PRO A 4 12.51 0.70 -8.38
CA PRO A 4 11.90 -0.17 -7.38
C PRO A 4 12.79 -1.30 -6.86
N SER A 5 13.81 -1.70 -7.62
CA SER A 5 14.78 -2.71 -7.19
C SER A 5 15.59 -2.25 -5.97
N THR A 6 15.80 -0.95 -5.80
CA THR A 6 16.67 -0.36 -4.76
C THR A 6 16.06 -0.37 -3.37
N TYR A 7 14.73 -0.35 -3.28
CA TYR A 7 14.00 -0.36 -2.00
C TYR A 7 13.09 -1.57 -1.82
N ARG A 8 13.19 -2.55 -2.73
CA ARG A 8 12.46 -3.81 -2.64
C ARG A 8 12.86 -4.55 -1.36
N PRO A 9 11.93 -4.80 -0.42
CA PRO A 9 12.23 -5.62 0.74
C PRO A 9 12.50 -7.06 0.30
N ARG A 10 13.36 -7.77 1.04
CA ARG A 10 13.57 -9.20 0.79
C ARG A 10 12.25 -9.92 1.02
N THR A 11 11.83 -10.74 0.05
CA THR A 11 10.51 -11.39 0.10
C THR A 11 10.29 -12.24 1.36
N GLY A 12 11.36 -12.83 1.92
CA GLY A 12 11.31 -13.59 3.18
C GLY A 12 10.98 -12.74 4.41
N ASP A 13 11.39 -11.47 4.42
CA ASP A 13 11.21 -10.55 5.55
C ASP A 13 9.76 -10.01 5.61
N ILE A 14 9.04 -10.07 4.48
CA ILE A 14 7.64 -9.65 4.42
C ILE A 14 6.78 -10.76 5.02
N PRO A 15 5.96 -10.49 6.05
CA PRO A 15 5.10 -11.51 6.67
C PRO A 15 3.95 -11.93 5.74
N THR A 16 3.40 -13.12 5.98
CA THR A 16 2.18 -13.61 5.31
C THR A 16 0.90 -13.20 6.02
N SER A 17 1.01 -12.45 7.10
CA SER A 17 -0.09 -11.94 7.91
C SER A 17 -0.83 -10.80 7.23
N PRO A 18 -2.08 -10.51 7.66
CA PRO A 18 -2.77 -9.30 7.24
C PRO A 18 -2.07 -8.05 7.79
N GLY A 19 -2.24 -6.94 7.08
CA GLY A 19 -1.59 -5.69 7.45
C GLY A 19 -1.91 -4.53 6.52
N VAL A 20 -1.41 -3.37 6.90
CA VAL A 20 -1.45 -2.14 6.12
C VAL A 20 -0.03 -1.76 5.75
N TYR A 21 0.17 -1.36 4.50
CA TYR A 21 1.46 -0.93 3.98
C TYR A 21 1.36 0.47 3.39
N ARG A 22 2.48 1.18 3.36
CA ARG A 22 2.62 2.52 2.80
C ARG A 22 3.88 2.62 1.97
N PHE A 23 3.77 3.29 0.83
CA PHE A 23 4.91 3.72 0.03
C PHE A 23 5.18 5.19 0.29
N SER A 24 6.45 5.55 0.42
CA SER A 24 6.89 6.93 0.60
C SER A 24 7.84 7.36 -0.52
N ASP A 25 7.89 8.65 -0.81
CA ASP A 25 8.87 9.24 -1.74
C ASP A 25 10.23 9.52 -1.03
N PRO A 26 11.28 9.95 -1.76
CA PRO A 26 12.59 10.26 -1.16
C PRO A 26 12.56 11.30 -0.04
N ASP A 27 11.56 12.17 -0.01
CA ASP A 27 11.38 13.19 1.03
C ASP A 27 10.64 12.63 2.27
N GLY A 28 10.31 11.35 2.27
CA GLY A 28 9.59 10.67 3.35
C GLY A 28 8.09 10.90 3.35
N ARG A 29 7.52 11.55 2.31
CA ARG A 29 6.07 11.76 2.22
C ARG A 29 5.38 10.48 1.82
N VAL A 30 4.30 10.12 2.52
CA VAL A 30 3.50 8.96 2.16
C VAL A 30 2.72 9.28 0.88
N ILE A 31 2.96 8.49 -0.17
CA ILE A 31 2.38 8.71 -1.49
C ILE A 31 1.31 7.69 -1.85
N TYR A 32 1.31 6.53 -1.18
CA TYR A 32 0.29 5.50 -1.32
C TYR A 32 0.14 4.70 -0.02
N VAL A 33 -1.09 4.32 0.31
CA VAL A 33 -1.43 3.41 1.42
C VAL A 33 -2.34 2.31 0.87
N GLY A 34 -2.14 1.08 1.32
CA GLY A 34 -3.04 -0.03 1.01
C GLY A 34 -3.05 -1.09 2.10
N LYS A 35 -4.10 -1.91 2.13
CA LYS A 35 -4.18 -3.10 2.98
C LYS A 35 -3.99 -4.42 2.22
N ALA A 36 -3.66 -5.47 2.96
CA ALA A 36 -3.51 -6.82 2.45
C ALA A 36 -4.02 -7.86 3.46
N LYS A 37 -4.64 -8.94 2.96
CA LYS A 37 -4.86 -10.17 3.75
C LYS A 37 -3.56 -10.95 3.96
N ASN A 38 -2.63 -10.82 3.01
CA ASN A 38 -1.30 -11.41 3.04
C ASN A 38 -0.32 -10.37 2.48
N LEU A 39 0.49 -9.78 3.35
CA LEU A 39 1.42 -8.71 2.99
C LEU A 39 2.44 -9.16 1.94
N ARG A 40 3.04 -10.35 2.07
CA ARG A 40 4.03 -10.88 1.11
C ARG A 40 3.48 -10.97 -0.31
N ASN A 41 2.32 -11.60 -0.47
CA ASN A 41 1.70 -11.75 -1.78
C ASN A 41 1.36 -10.39 -2.39
N ARG A 42 0.83 -9.48 -1.57
CA ARG A 42 0.43 -8.15 -2.05
C ARG A 42 1.63 -7.29 -2.43
N LEU A 43 2.66 -7.23 -1.58
CA LEU A 43 3.83 -6.40 -1.80
C LEU A 43 4.70 -6.92 -2.96
N THR A 44 4.86 -8.23 -3.09
CA THR A 44 5.64 -8.82 -4.20
C THR A 44 5.09 -8.41 -5.57
N ASN A 45 3.77 -8.27 -5.71
CA ASN A 45 3.14 -7.83 -6.96
C ASN A 45 3.52 -6.41 -7.41
N TYR A 46 3.94 -5.53 -6.50
CA TYR A 46 4.40 -4.18 -6.87
C TYR A 46 5.83 -4.18 -7.45
N PHE A 47 6.59 -5.25 -7.25
CA PHE A 47 7.99 -5.38 -7.66
C PHE A 47 8.19 -6.43 -8.77
N GLN A 48 7.13 -6.76 -9.50
CA GLN A 48 7.25 -7.48 -10.78
C GLN A 48 7.84 -6.56 -11.86
N ASP A 49 8.07 -7.10 -13.06
CA ASP A 49 8.49 -6.29 -14.21
C ASP A 49 7.56 -5.08 -14.40
N LEU A 50 8.15 -3.89 -14.54
CA LEU A 50 7.41 -2.65 -14.75
C LEU A 50 6.48 -2.75 -15.96
N ALA A 51 6.88 -3.46 -17.02
CA ALA A 51 6.05 -3.66 -18.21
C ALA A 51 4.73 -4.37 -17.92
N ASN A 52 4.67 -5.18 -16.87
CA ASN A 52 3.48 -5.94 -16.46
C ASN A 52 2.57 -5.18 -15.50
N LEU A 53 3.02 -4.04 -14.97
CA LEU A 53 2.24 -3.22 -14.05
C LEU A 53 1.29 -2.30 -14.81
N HIS A 54 0.14 -1.99 -14.22
CA HIS A 54 -0.74 -0.94 -14.73
C HIS A 54 -0.01 0.42 -14.70
N PRO A 55 -0.18 1.33 -15.70
CA PRO A 55 0.57 2.58 -15.78
C PRO A 55 0.56 3.44 -14.50
N ARG A 56 -0.59 3.52 -13.82
CA ARG A 56 -0.70 4.22 -12.52
C ARG A 56 0.16 3.58 -11.43
N THR A 57 0.24 2.26 -11.40
CA THR A 57 1.08 1.53 -10.45
C THR A 57 2.55 1.69 -10.79
N GLN A 58 2.91 1.64 -12.08
CA GLN A 58 4.28 1.93 -12.53
C GLN A 58 4.74 3.31 -12.05
N GLN A 59 3.91 4.34 -12.25
CA GLN A 59 4.21 5.70 -11.77
C GLN A 59 4.37 5.73 -10.25
N MET A 60 3.49 5.07 -9.51
CA MET A 60 3.57 5.03 -8.04
C MET A 60 4.89 4.41 -7.57
N VAL A 61 5.26 3.22 -8.06
CA VAL A 61 6.48 2.53 -7.61
C VAL A 61 7.74 3.26 -8.08
N THR A 62 7.75 3.84 -9.28
CA THR A 62 8.90 4.63 -9.77
C THR A 62 9.02 6.01 -9.13
N THR A 63 8.04 6.43 -8.33
CA THR A 63 8.13 7.64 -7.52
C THR A 63 8.43 7.35 -6.05
N ALA A 64 8.17 6.13 -5.59
CA ALA A 64 8.50 5.70 -4.24
C ALA A 64 10.01 5.50 -4.06
N SER A 65 10.48 5.63 -2.83
CA SER A 65 11.84 5.31 -2.39
C SER A 65 11.87 4.30 -1.24
N ALA A 66 10.72 4.02 -0.62
CA ALA A 66 10.62 3.06 0.48
C ALA A 66 9.20 2.50 0.59
N VAL A 67 9.11 1.33 1.22
CA VAL A 67 7.85 0.69 1.62
C VAL A 67 7.95 0.23 3.06
N GLN A 68 6.90 0.46 3.83
CA GLN A 68 6.78 0.04 5.23
C GLN A 68 5.42 -0.62 5.46
N TRP A 69 5.31 -1.48 6.47
CA TRP A 69 4.06 -2.14 6.81
C TRP A 69 3.88 -2.31 8.32
N THR A 70 2.62 -2.41 8.72
CA THR A 70 2.18 -2.79 10.07
C THR A 70 1.33 -4.05 9.95
N VAL A 71 1.71 -5.10 10.69
CA VAL A 71 0.93 -6.33 10.82
C VAL A 71 -0.24 -6.06 11.77
N VAL A 72 -1.41 -6.57 11.42
CA VAL A 72 -2.62 -6.48 12.27
C VAL A 72 -3.20 -7.87 12.52
N ARG A 73 -4.19 -7.97 13.40
CA ARG A 73 -4.80 -9.25 13.77
C ARG A 73 -5.94 -9.67 12.87
N SER A 74 -6.61 -8.72 12.21
CA SER A 74 -7.79 -9.00 11.39
C SER A 74 -7.90 -8.07 10.18
N GLU A 75 -8.72 -8.47 9.20
CA GLU A 75 -9.04 -7.63 8.05
C GLU A 75 -9.79 -6.34 8.43
N VAL A 76 -10.57 -6.38 9.51
CA VAL A 76 -11.29 -5.21 10.04
C VAL A 76 -10.30 -4.21 10.61
N GLU A 77 -9.33 -4.64 11.42
CA GLU A 77 -8.25 -3.77 11.90
C GLU A 77 -7.46 -3.16 10.73
N ALA A 78 -7.17 -3.96 9.68
CA ALA A 78 -6.48 -3.47 8.49
C ALA A 78 -7.29 -2.38 7.76
N LEU A 79 -8.61 -2.56 7.65
CA LEU A 79 -9.50 -1.58 7.03
C LEU A 79 -9.52 -0.27 7.82
N THR A 80 -9.66 -0.35 9.14
CA THR A 80 -9.66 0.85 10.00
C THR A 80 -8.33 1.59 9.93
N LEU A 81 -7.20 0.88 10.02
CA LEU A 81 -5.87 1.49 9.97
C LEU A 81 -5.57 2.10 8.59
N GLU A 82 -5.92 1.41 7.50
CA GLU A 82 -5.78 1.95 6.14
C GLU A 82 -6.57 3.24 5.98
N PHE A 83 -7.82 3.26 6.42
CA PHE A 83 -8.67 4.44 6.35
C PHE A 83 -8.08 5.61 7.15
N THR A 84 -7.63 5.35 8.37
CA THR A 84 -6.96 6.37 9.21
C THR A 84 -5.75 6.95 8.51
N TRP A 85 -4.86 6.12 7.96
CA TRP A 85 -3.67 6.58 7.26
C TRP A 85 -3.95 7.29 5.94
N ILE A 86 -4.97 6.87 5.17
CA ILE A 86 -5.37 7.59 3.97
C ILE A 86 -5.87 9.00 4.33
N LYS A 87 -6.66 9.13 5.40
CA LYS A 87 -7.12 10.43 5.88
C LYS A 87 -5.99 11.29 6.42
N GLU A 88 -5.11 10.71 7.22
CA GLU A 88 -3.98 11.40 7.86
C GLU A 88 -2.97 11.91 6.83
N PHE A 89 -2.57 11.06 5.89
CA PHE A 89 -1.50 11.38 4.95
C PHE A 89 -1.98 11.99 3.63
N ASN A 90 -3.27 11.88 3.32
CA ASN A 90 -3.86 12.28 2.03
C ASN A 90 -3.00 11.91 0.79
N PRO A 91 -2.61 10.63 0.63
CA PRO A 91 -1.62 10.20 -0.35
C PRO A 91 -2.10 10.39 -1.79
N ARG A 92 -1.29 11.07 -2.62
CA ARG A 92 -1.64 11.44 -4.00
C ARG A 92 -2.00 10.26 -4.93
N PHE A 93 -1.48 9.06 -4.69
CA PHE A 93 -1.78 7.89 -5.53
C PHE A 93 -3.01 7.12 -5.06
N ASN A 94 -3.51 7.35 -3.85
CA ASN A 94 -4.79 6.82 -3.43
C ASN A 94 -5.91 7.55 -4.18
N VAL A 95 -6.92 6.80 -4.61
CA VAL A 95 -8.17 7.42 -5.04
C VAL A 95 -8.85 7.89 -3.77
N MET A 96 -8.95 9.20 -3.58
CA MET A 96 -9.80 9.74 -2.52
C MET A 96 -11.19 9.19 -2.73
N PHE A 97 -11.76 8.59 -1.69
CA PHE A 97 -13.16 8.17 -1.69
C PHE A 97 -13.99 9.44 -1.94
N LYS A 98 -14.42 9.64 -3.19
CA LYS A 98 -15.54 10.55 -3.46
C LYS A 98 -16.73 9.90 -2.78
N ASP A 99 -17.41 10.72 -1.98
CA ASP A 99 -18.34 10.39 -0.90
C ASP A 99 -19.65 9.72 -1.35
N ASP A 100 -19.61 8.77 -2.29
CA ASP A 100 -20.81 8.21 -2.95
C ASP A 100 -20.86 6.68 -2.98
N LYS A 101 -20.12 6.03 -2.08
CA LYS A 101 -20.35 4.62 -1.75
C LYS A 101 -20.25 4.46 -0.25
N SER A 102 -21.42 4.49 0.39
CA SER A 102 -21.71 3.90 1.69
C SER A 102 -20.79 2.69 1.90
N TYR A 103 -20.03 2.64 2.99
CA TYR A 103 -19.37 1.41 3.43
C TYR A 103 -20.46 0.45 3.89
N PRO A 104 -20.90 -0.55 3.08
CA PRO A 104 -22.14 -1.27 3.39
C PRO A 104 -21.94 -2.43 4.38
N TYR A 105 -20.78 -2.58 5.02
CA TYR A 105 -20.51 -3.77 5.85
C TYR A 105 -19.69 -3.43 7.10
N LEU A 106 -20.34 -2.77 8.06
CA LEU A 106 -20.21 -3.09 9.49
C LEU A 106 -21.49 -3.84 9.90
N ALA A 107 -21.56 -5.11 9.52
CA ALA A 107 -22.51 -6.08 10.07
C ALA A 107 -21.84 -7.45 9.92
N VAL A 108 -21.17 -7.94 10.96
CA VAL A 108 -21.68 -8.87 11.99
C VAL A 108 -20.70 -8.82 13.16
#